data_AF-A0A6B3H7W3-F1
#
_entry.id   AF-A0A6B3H7W3-F1
#
_cell.length_a   1.000
_cell.length_b   1.000
_cell.length_c   1.000
_cell.angle_alpha   90.00
_cell.angle_beta   90.00
_cell.angle_gamma   90.00
#
_symmetry.space_group_name_H-M   'P 1'
#
loop_
_entity.id
_entity.type
_entity.pdbx_description
1 polymer ?
#
loop_
_entity_poly.entity_id
_entity_poly.type
_entity_poly.pdbx_seq_one_letter_code
_entity_poly.pdbx_strand_id
1 'polypeptide(L)' 'TALAEHRHGAGRGAQHLLCVATGHRGVGGALVLDGRLHSGSSGLALEVGHLTVNPEGRPCHCGGRGCLDVETDPLAFLTT' A
#
# COMPACT_ATOMS: atom_id res chain seq x y z
N THR A 1 4.62 10.82 3.69
CA THR A 1 4.78 9.96 4.89
C THR A 1 6.06 9.13 4.83
N ALA A 2 6.24 8.20 3.88
CA ALA A 2 7.39 7.28 3.88
C ALA A 2 8.78 7.94 3.97
N LEU A 3 9.06 8.99 3.21
CA LEU A 3 10.36 9.68 3.29
C LEU A 3 10.57 10.40 4.64
N ALA A 4 9.49 10.88 5.25
CA ALA A 4 9.54 11.48 6.58
C ALA A 4 9.82 10.41 7.64
N GLU A 5 9.14 9.25 7.57
CA GLU A 5 9.39 8.10 8.44
C GLU A 5 10.82 7.58 8.29
N HIS A 6 11.34 7.50 7.07
CA HIS A 6 12.72 7.08 6.78
C HIS A 6 13.76 8.04 7.36
N ARG A 7 13.55 9.35 7.26
CA ARG A 7 14.53 10.36 7.70
C ARG A 7 14.45 10.66 9.19
N HIS A 8 13.25 10.66 9.74
CA HIS A 8 12.97 11.26 11.04
C HIS A 8 12.06 10.41 11.94
N GLY A 9 11.42 9.38 11.42
CA GLY A 9 10.45 8.56 12.15
C GLY A 9 10.95 7.15 12.45
N ALA A 10 10.02 6.20 12.41
CA ALA A 10 10.25 4.80 12.77
C ALA A 10 11.25 4.09 11.82
N GLY A 11 11.45 4.65 10.64
CA GLY A 11 12.35 4.16 9.61
C GLY A 11 13.80 4.59 9.72
N ARG A 12 14.16 5.42 10.71
CA ARG A 12 15.48 6.05 10.76
C ARG A 12 16.59 5.02 10.90
N GLY A 13 17.58 5.10 10.00
CA GLY A 13 18.72 4.18 9.94
C GLY A 13 18.48 2.94 9.08
N ALA A 14 17.26 2.71 8.59
CA ALA A 14 17.00 1.64 7.63
C ALA A 14 17.60 1.98 6.25
N GLN A 15 18.25 1.01 5.62
CA GLN A 15 18.73 1.16 4.23
C GLN A 15 17.55 1.23 3.25
N HIS A 16 16.53 0.40 3.49
CA HIS A 16 15.29 0.35 2.72
C HIS A 16 14.09 0.39 3.67
N LEU A 17 12.99 1.03 3.24
CA LEU A 17 11.76 1.13 4.02
C LEU A 17 10.55 0.90 3.13
N LEU A 18 9.72 -0.09 3.50
CA LEU A 18 8.35 -0.20 3.02
C LEU A 18 7.42 0.46 4.05
N CYS A 19 6.69 1.49 3.63
CA CYS A 19 5.63 2.10 4.41
C CYS A 19 4.28 1.63 3.85
N VAL A 20 3.44 1.03 4.69
CA VAL A 20 2.04 0.71 4.37
C VAL A 20 1.16 1.49 5.31
N ALA A 21 0.16 2.18 4.76
CA ALA A 21 -0.79 2.98 5.53
C ALA A 21 -2.22 2.61 5.12
N THR A 22 -3.11 2.59 6.09
CA THR A 22 -4.56 2.41 5.89
C THR A 22 -5.30 3.64 6.37
N GLY A 23 -6.44 3.92 5.75
CA GLY A 23 -7.36 4.98 6.17
C GLY A 23 -8.72 4.82 5.51
N HIS A 24 -9.58 5.83 5.66
CA HIS A 24 -10.94 5.82 5.11
C HIS A 24 -11.02 5.74 3.57
N ARG A 25 -9.91 5.93 2.85
CA ARG A 25 -9.82 5.78 1.39
C ARG A 25 -9.01 4.56 0.97
N GLY A 26 -8.85 3.60 1.87
CA GLY A 26 -8.19 2.34 1.58
C GLY A 26 -6.71 2.26 2.00
N VAL A 27 -6.00 1.32 1.39
CA VAL A 27 -4.61 0.96 1.67
C VAL A 27 -3.64 1.55 0.65
N GLY A 28 -2.71 2.37 1.12
CA GLY A 28 -1.63 2.96 0.32
C GLY A 28 -0.24 2.45 0.73
N GLY A 29 0.72 2.60 -0.17
CA GLY A 29 2.10 2.14 0.04
C GLY A 29 3.13 3.09 -0.55
N ALA A 30 4.34 3.07 0.02
CA ALA A 30 5.50 3.75 -0.55
C ALA A 30 6.79 3.05 -0.15
N LEU A 31 7.72 2.95 -1.11
CA LEU A 31 8.99 2.26 -0.95
C LEU A 31 10.13 3.28 -1.01
N VAL A 32 11.02 3.23 -0.03
CA VAL A 32 12.29 3.96 -0.03
C VAL A 32 13.41 2.94 -0.20
N LEU A 33 14.22 3.10 -1.25
CA LEU A 33 15.40 2.28 -1.51
C LEU A 33 16.64 3.17 -1.47
N ASP A 34 17.64 2.80 -0.67
CA ASP A 34 18.89 3.56 -0.55
C ASP A 34 18.64 5.05 -0.23
N GLY A 35 17.67 5.31 0.65
CA GLY A 35 17.25 6.65 1.04
C GLY A 35 16.51 7.47 -0.03
N ARG A 36 16.11 6.85 -1.15
CA ARG A 36 15.37 7.49 -2.25
C ARG A 36 13.99 6.87 -2.41
N LEU A 37 12.99 7.71 -2.62
CA LEU A 37 11.64 7.24 -2.94
C LEU A 37 11.67 6.49 -4.28
N HIS A 38 11.15 5.27 -4.28
CA HIS A 38 10.98 4.47 -5.49
C HIS A 38 9.57 4.72 -6.05
N SER A 39 9.51 5.46 -7.16
CA SER A 39 8.25 5.84 -7.82
C SER A 39 7.86 4.94 -9.00
N GLY A 40 8.75 4.03 -9.42
CA GLY A 40 8.56 3.23 -10.63
C GLY A 40 8.69 4.07 -11.91
N SER A 41 8.51 3.41 -13.06
CA SER A 41 8.66 4.03 -14.39
C SER A 41 7.56 5.05 -14.73
N SER A 42 6.37 4.92 -14.13
CA SER A 42 5.20 5.74 -14.39
C SER A 42 4.73 6.56 -13.18
N GLY A 43 5.47 6.54 -12.07
CA GLY A 43 5.03 7.21 -10.83
C GLY A 43 4.00 6.43 -10.01
N LEU A 44 3.65 5.21 -10.44
CA LEU A 44 2.65 4.34 -9.83
C LEU A 44 3.28 3.11 -9.15
N ALA A 45 4.55 3.18 -8.73
CA ALA A 45 5.11 2.08 -7.97
C ALA A 45 4.37 1.89 -6.65
N LEU A 46 4.14 0.62 -6.32
CA LEU A 46 3.67 0.19 -5.02
C LEU A 46 2.24 0.67 -4.68
N GLU A 47 1.34 0.53 -5.66
CA GLU A 47 -0.12 0.53 -5.45
C GLU A 47 -0.56 -0.71 -4.66
N VAL A 48 -0.09 -0.84 -3.41
CA VAL A 48 -0.26 -2.04 -2.57
C VAL A 48 -1.71 -2.38 -2.28
N GLY A 49 -2.59 -1.38 -2.22
CA GLY A 49 -4.03 -1.60 -2.09
C GLY A 49 -4.59 -2.41 -3.26
N HIS A 50 -3.97 -2.36 -4.43
CA HIS A 50 -4.42 -3.05 -5.63
C HIS A 50 -3.70 -4.37 -5.91
N LEU A 51 -2.78 -4.80 -5.04
CA LEU A 51 -2.18 -6.13 -5.15
C LEU A 51 -3.22 -7.20 -4.82
N THR A 52 -3.39 -8.18 -5.72
CA THR A 52 -4.26 -9.33 -5.47
C THR A 52 -3.70 -10.18 -4.32
N VAL A 53 -4.47 -10.29 -3.25
CA VAL A 53 -4.19 -11.15 -2.08
C VAL A 53 -5.16 -12.33 -2.00
N ASN A 54 -6.32 -12.23 -2.66
CA ASN A 54 -7.29 -13.32 -2.79
C ASN A 54 -7.81 -13.39 -4.25
N PRO A 55 -7.35 -14.33 -5.09
CA PRO A 55 -7.80 -14.41 -6.48
C PRO A 55 -9.32 -14.62 -6.65
N GLU A 56 -9.96 -15.26 -5.66
CA GLU A 56 -11.40 -15.50 -5.62
C GLU A 56 -12.15 -14.45 -4.76
N GLY A 57 -11.47 -13.35 -4.42
CA GLY A 57 -11.99 -12.32 -3.53
C GLY A 57 -13.00 -11.38 -4.19
N ARG A 58 -13.22 -10.24 -3.53
CA ARG A 58 -14.20 -9.24 -3.98
C ARG A 58 -13.74 -8.49 -5.23
N PRO A 59 -14.68 -7.99 -6.06
CA PRO A 59 -14.35 -7.06 -7.13
C PRO A 59 -13.67 -5.80 -6.56
N CYS A 60 -12.57 -5.36 -7.18
CA CYS A 60 -11.92 -4.10 -6.86
C CYS A 60 -12.28 -3.02 -7.88
N HIS A 61 -12.41 -1.78 -7.43
CA HIS A 61 -12.71 -0.63 -8.30
C HIS A 61 -11.58 -0.34 -9.32
N CYS A 62 -10.37 -0.87 -9.11
CA CYS A 62 -9.30 -0.82 -10.10
C CYS A 62 -9.52 -1.74 -11.32
N GLY A 63 -10.56 -2.58 -11.28
CA GLY A 63 -10.87 -3.59 -12.31
C GLY A 63 -10.38 -5.01 -11.97
N GLY A 64 -9.57 -5.16 -10.93
CA GLY A 64 -9.07 -6.45 -10.45
C GLY A 64 -10.02 -7.19 -9.49
N ARG A 65 -9.52 -8.26 -8.87
CA ARG A 65 -10.23 -9.07 -7.87
C ARG A 65 -9.35 -9.39 -6.66
N GLY A 66 -9.99 -9.37 -5.49
CA GLY A 66 -9.43 -9.57 -4.16
C GLY A 66 -8.12 -8.84 -3.94
N CYS A 67 -8.12 -7.57 -4.33
CA CYS A 67 -7.08 -6.63 -4.01
C CYS A 67 -7.02 -6.40 -2.49
N LEU A 68 -5.83 -6.17 -1.93
CA LEU A 68 -5.64 -5.95 -0.50
C LEU A 68 -6.64 -4.95 0.10
N ASP A 69 -6.93 -3.89 -0.64
CA ASP A 69 -7.84 -2.83 -0.22
C ASP A 69 -9.25 -3.35 0.07
N VAL A 70 -9.86 -4.04 -0.91
CA VAL A 70 -11.22 -4.57 -0.75
C VAL A 70 -11.28 -5.74 0.23
N GLU A 71 -10.15 -6.39 0.50
CA GLU A 71 -10.06 -7.46 1.49
C GLU A 71 -9.87 -6.95 2.93
N THR A 72 -9.54 -5.67 3.13
CA THR A 72 -9.25 -5.07 4.44
C THR A 72 -10.09 -3.83 4.78
N ASP A 73 -10.92 -3.33 3.85
CA ASP A 73 -11.86 -2.23 4.06
C ASP A 73 -12.78 -2.48 5.28
N PRO A 74 -13.07 -1.52 6.16
CA PRO A 74 -14.12 -1.68 7.17
C PRO A 74 -15.47 -2.21 6.64
N LEU A 75 -15.90 -1.78 5.45
CA LEU A 75 -17.09 -2.35 4.78
C LEU A 75 -16.92 -3.83 4.46
N ALA A 76 -15.67 -4.27 4.27
CA ALA A 76 -15.35 -5.67 4.08
C ALA A 76 -15.76 -6.56 5.26
N PHE A 77 -15.71 -6.02 6.48
CA PHE A 77 -16.07 -6.73 7.70
C PHE A 77 -17.57 -6.69 8.02
N LEU A 78 -18.30 -5.74 7.41
CA LEU A 78 -19.75 -5.58 7.62
C LEU A 78 -20.59 -6.38 6.62
N THR A 79 -19.95 -7.02 5.64
CA THR A 79 -20.60 -7.72 4.53
C THR A 79 -20.33 -9.24 4.50
N THR A 80 -19.65 -9.76 5.54
CA THR A 80 -19.41 -11.19 5.77
C THR A 80 -20.53 -11.87 6.53
#